data_AF-A0A1J3ESW9-F1
#
_entry.id   AF-A0A1J3ESW9-F1
#
_cell.length_a   1.000
_cell.length_b   1.000
_cell.length_c   1.000
_cell.angle_alpha   90.00
_cell.angle_beta   90.00
_cell.angle_gamma   90.00
#
_symmetry.space_group_name_H-M   'P 1'
#
loop_
_entity.id
_entity.type
_entity.pdbx_description
1 polymer ?
#
loop_
_entity_poly.entity_id
_entity_poly.type
_entity_poly.pdbx_seq_one_letter_code
_entity_poly.pdbx_strand_id
1 'polypeptide(L)'
;KQMVVPGVFINPAFIEPFGLTLIEAGAHGLPTVATINGGPVDIHRALDNGLLVDPHNQQAIADALLKLVSDKHLWARCRQNGLNNIHRFSWPEHCKTYLARIATCKQRHPKWQRVEFENSDSDSPSDSLRNLHDISLNLKIPLDGDKGESNNGVDTTNLDAEDIAAKRKAEIEKAVSTLAQKSTPTMKPDSKMPTLKRRKHIFVISVDCDTTSDLLAVVKT
;
A
#
# COMPACT_ATOMS: atom_id res chain seq x y z
N LYS A 1 -1.44 8.42 33.66
CA LYS A 1 -0.65 8.28 32.41
C LYS A 1 -1.26 7.15 31.60
N GLN A 2 -1.85 7.43 30.44
CA GLN A 2 -2.40 6.41 29.55
C GLN A 2 -1.25 5.47 29.12
N MET A 3 -1.39 4.16 29.34
CA MET A 3 -0.48 3.18 28.73
C MET A 3 -0.81 3.11 27.24
N VAL A 4 0.09 3.61 26.40
CA VAL A 4 0.05 3.34 24.96
C VAL A 4 0.63 1.94 24.75
N VAL A 5 -0.14 1.06 24.11
CA VAL A 5 0.36 -0.24 23.66
C VAL A 5 1.27 0.02 22.45
N PRO A 6 2.54 -0.42 22.46
CA PRO A 6 3.46 -0.13 21.37
C PRO A 6 3.09 -0.95 20.13
N GLY A 7 2.63 -0.26 19.09
CA GLY A 7 2.45 -0.80 17.74
C GLY A 7 3.56 -0.33 16.80
N VAL A 8 3.70 -0.99 15.65
CA VAL A 8 4.63 -0.62 14.58
C VAL A 8 3.89 -0.74 13.25
N PHE A 9 4.05 0.22 12.35
CA PHE A 9 3.58 0.13 10.97
C PHE A 9 4.70 -0.43 10.08
N ILE A 10 4.37 -1.33 9.16
CA ILE A 10 5.37 -1.91 8.27
C ILE A 10 4.91 -1.84 6.80
N ASN A 11 5.84 -1.42 5.93
CA ASN A 11 5.70 -1.48 4.47
C ASN A 11 6.97 -2.07 3.84
N PRO A 12 7.05 -3.41 3.68
CA PRO A 12 8.21 -4.10 3.13
C PRO A 12 8.07 -4.31 1.61
N ALA A 13 7.54 -3.33 0.88
CA ALA A 13 7.42 -3.42 -0.58
C ALA A 13 8.80 -3.63 -1.25
N PHE A 14 8.85 -4.37 -2.35
CA PHE A 14 10.10 -4.53 -3.12
C PHE A 14 10.65 -3.19 -3.58
N ILE A 15 9.75 -2.28 -4.00
CA ILE A 15 10.03 -0.88 -4.32
C ILE A 15 8.82 -0.07 -3.86
N GLU A 16 9.06 1.00 -3.09
CA GLU A 16 8.03 1.97 -2.71
C GLU A 16 8.42 3.33 -3.32
N PRO A 17 7.71 3.82 -4.34
CA PRO A 17 8.10 5.06 -5.03
C PRO A 17 7.98 6.29 -4.14
N PHE A 18 7.04 6.31 -3.19
CA PHE A 18 6.91 7.44 -2.27
C PHE A 18 6.65 7.00 -0.83
N GLY A 19 5.52 6.37 -0.53
CA GLY A 19 5.17 5.92 0.82
C GLY A 19 4.30 6.90 1.62
N LEU A 20 3.16 7.33 1.06
CA LEU A 20 2.17 8.16 1.78
C LEU A 20 1.74 7.55 3.12
N THR A 21 1.57 6.22 3.15
CA THR A 21 1.20 5.48 4.35
C THR A 21 2.26 5.59 5.47
N LEU A 22 3.55 5.74 5.10
CA LEU A 22 4.63 5.97 6.08
C LEU A 22 4.56 7.38 6.68
N ILE A 23 4.19 8.37 5.85
CA ILE A 23 3.97 9.76 6.30
C ILE A 23 2.77 9.79 7.25
N GLU A 24 1.67 9.13 6.90
CA GLU A 24 0.47 9.02 7.76
C GLU A 24 0.78 8.33 9.08
N ALA A 25 1.52 7.21 9.07
CA ALA A 25 1.97 6.55 10.28
C ALA A 25 2.83 7.49 11.16
N GLY A 26 3.77 8.21 10.55
CA GLY A 26 4.59 9.21 11.23
C GLY A 26 3.77 10.34 11.85
N ALA A 27 2.73 10.81 11.15
CA ALA A 27 1.81 11.85 11.64
C ALA A 27 1.06 11.44 12.91
N HIS A 28 0.76 10.14 13.05
CA HIS A 28 0.12 9.58 14.24
C HIS A 28 1.13 9.15 15.32
N GLY A 29 2.42 9.40 15.10
CA GLY A 29 3.48 9.01 16.02
C GLY A 29 3.69 7.50 16.11
N LEU A 30 3.36 6.76 15.05
CA LEU A 30 3.57 5.33 14.97
C LEU A 30 4.95 5.06 14.36
N PRO A 31 5.86 4.36 15.06
CA PRO A 31 7.14 3.98 14.48
C PRO A 31 6.97 3.09 13.25
N THR A 32 7.85 3.25 12.26
CA THR A 32 7.76 2.55 10.97
C THR A 32 8.91 1.59 10.71
N VAL A 33 8.63 0.50 10.00
CA VAL A 33 9.63 -0.33 9.30
C VAL A 33 9.31 -0.24 7.81
N ALA A 34 10.28 0.16 6.99
CA ALA A 34 10.05 0.35 5.57
C ALA A 34 11.19 -0.19 4.71
N THR A 35 10.89 -0.46 3.45
CA THR A 35 11.90 -0.88 2.46
C THR A 35 13.01 0.17 2.27
N ILE A 36 14.25 -0.27 2.06
CA ILE A 36 15.37 0.58 1.63
C ILE A 36 15.25 1.04 0.16
N ASN A 37 14.28 0.52 -0.60
CA ASN A 37 14.17 0.76 -2.03
C ASN A 37 13.12 1.83 -2.33
N GLY A 38 13.57 3.04 -2.70
CA GLY A 38 12.73 4.14 -3.19
C GLY A 38 12.50 5.26 -2.18
N GLY A 39 11.31 5.86 -2.22
CA GLY A 39 10.90 7.01 -1.42
C GLY A 39 11.04 6.88 0.11
N PRO A 40 10.89 5.68 0.73
CA PRO A 40 11.03 5.56 2.18
C PRO A 40 12.39 5.98 2.72
N VAL A 41 13.45 5.92 1.93
CA VAL A 41 14.79 6.39 2.34
C VAL A 41 14.78 7.88 2.66
N ASP A 42 14.10 8.67 1.83
CA ASP A 42 13.98 10.11 2.00
C ASP A 42 13.03 10.45 3.16
N ILE A 43 11.93 9.70 3.29
CA ILE A 43 11.01 9.83 4.43
C ILE A 43 11.72 9.53 5.75
N HIS A 44 12.46 8.43 5.82
CA HIS A 44 13.21 8.05 7.01
C HIS A 44 14.26 9.11 7.37
N ARG A 45 14.99 9.65 6.39
CA ARG A 45 15.93 10.76 6.62
C ARG A 45 15.25 12.02 7.15
N ALA A 46 14.04 12.31 6.69
CA ALA A 46 13.31 13.50 7.08
C ALA A 46 12.62 13.37 8.46
N LEU A 47 12.08 12.19 8.77
CA LEU A 47 11.29 11.93 9.98
C LEU A 47 12.07 11.30 11.12
N ASP A 48 13.08 10.46 10.86
CA ASP A 48 13.79 9.64 11.84
C ASP A 48 12.86 8.86 12.79
N ASN A 49 11.77 8.31 12.24
CA ASN A 49 10.68 7.69 12.99
C ASN A 49 10.63 6.16 12.85
N GLY A 50 11.71 5.50 12.45
CA GLY A 50 11.64 4.08 12.10
C GLY A 50 12.96 3.43 11.73
N LEU A 51 12.88 2.28 11.07
CA LEU A 51 14.01 1.52 10.55
C LEU A 51 13.80 1.18 9.07
N LEU A 52 14.87 1.16 8.30
CA LEU A 52 14.86 0.69 6.92
C LEU A 52 15.39 -0.75 6.83
N VAL A 53 14.78 -1.57 5.98
CA VAL A 53 15.12 -2.99 5.80
C VAL A 53 15.17 -3.37 4.31
N ASP A 54 16.01 -4.34 3.97
CA ASP A 54 15.96 -4.99 2.65
C ASP A 54 14.71 -5.88 2.58
N PRO A 55 13.79 -5.66 1.63
CA PRO A 55 12.57 -6.46 1.51
C PRO A 55 12.83 -7.95 1.19
N HIS A 56 14.03 -8.30 0.69
CA HIS A 56 14.40 -9.71 0.45
C HIS A 56 14.92 -10.42 1.70
N ASN A 57 15.22 -9.67 2.77
CA ASN A 57 15.77 -10.22 4.00
C ASN A 57 14.69 -10.32 5.09
N GLN A 58 14.00 -11.46 5.11
CA GLN A 58 12.94 -11.75 6.08
C GLN A 58 13.42 -11.65 7.53
N GLN A 59 14.65 -12.08 7.82
CA GLN A 59 15.21 -11.99 9.17
C GLN A 59 15.42 -10.54 9.60
N ALA A 60 15.94 -9.69 8.72
CA ALA A 60 16.12 -8.27 9.00
C ALA A 60 14.78 -7.56 9.27
N ILE A 61 13.72 -7.95 8.56
CA ILE A 61 12.36 -7.47 8.81
C ILE A 61 11.90 -7.86 10.23
N ALA A 62 12.02 -9.15 10.57
CA ALA A 62 11.63 -9.66 11.89
C ALA A 62 12.42 -8.99 13.03
N ASP A 63 13.73 -8.85 12.87
CA ASP A 63 14.62 -8.22 13.84
C ASP A 63 14.28 -6.73 14.03
N ALA A 64 13.97 -6.01 12.95
CA ALA A 64 13.58 -4.60 13.01
C ALA A 64 12.25 -4.41 13.77
N LEU A 65 11.25 -5.26 13.46
CA LEU A 65 9.97 -5.27 14.16
C LEU A 65 10.17 -5.59 15.65
N LEU A 66 10.90 -6.66 15.96
CA LEU A 66 11.18 -7.08 17.33
C LEU A 66 11.91 -5.99 18.11
N LYS A 67 12.91 -5.35 17.51
CA LYS A 67 13.66 -4.24 18.11
C LYS A 67 12.75 -3.08 18.47
N LEU A 68 11.86 -2.67 17.58
CA LEU A 68 10.93 -1.55 17.85
C LEU A 68 9.88 -1.88 18.92
N VAL A 69 9.36 -3.11 18.98
CA VAL A 69 8.35 -3.48 20.00
C VAL A 69 8.97 -3.80 21.37
N SER A 70 10.23 -4.22 21.41
CA SER A 70 10.93 -4.60 22.65
C SER A 70 11.65 -3.43 23.32
N ASP A 71 12.22 -2.49 22.54
CA ASP A 71 12.91 -1.31 23.06
C ASP A 71 11.95 -0.12 23.19
N LYS A 72 11.46 0.10 24.42
CA LYS A 72 10.57 1.21 24.74
C LYS A 72 11.18 2.59 24.54
N HIS A 73 12.50 2.72 24.70
CA HIS A 73 13.18 4.01 24.52
C HIS A 73 13.29 4.35 23.04
N LEU A 74 13.68 3.37 22.22
CA LEU A 74 13.68 3.52 20.78
C LEU A 74 12.27 3.84 20.27
N TRP A 75 11.26 3.09 20.70
CA TRP A 75 9.87 3.30 20.29
C TRP A 75 9.39 4.72 20.62
N ALA A 76 9.64 5.19 21.85
CA ALA A 76 9.24 6.53 22.29
C ALA A 76 9.97 7.64 21.50
N ARG A 77 11.26 7.42 21.19
CA ARG A 77 12.05 8.34 20.35
C ARG A 77 11.49 8.41 18.94
N CYS A 78 11.26 7.27 18.29
CA CYS A 78 10.67 7.22 16.95
C CYS A 78 9.30 7.89 16.89
N ARG A 79 8.45 7.66 17.91
CA ARG A 79 7.16 8.35 18.05
C ARG A 79 7.35 9.87 18.12
N GLN A 80 8.24 10.35 18.98
CA GLN A 80 8.45 11.79 19.16
C GLN A 80 9.02 12.43 17.89
N ASN A 81 9.96 11.75 17.23
CA ASN A 81 10.55 12.18 15.98
C ASN A 81 9.50 12.31 14.87
N GLY A 82 8.63 11.30 14.70
CA GLY A 82 7.52 11.37 13.74
C GLY A 82 6.62 12.58 13.98
N LEU A 83 6.16 12.77 15.21
CA LEU A 83 5.30 13.91 15.58
C LEU A 83 5.98 15.26 15.40
N ASN A 84 7.28 15.37 15.71
CA ASN A 84 8.03 16.62 15.60
C ASN A 84 8.31 16.98 14.13
N ASN A 85 8.62 15.99 13.29
CA ASN A 85 9.15 16.21 11.95
C ASN A 85 8.09 16.15 10.85
N ILE A 86 6.86 15.70 11.14
CA ILE A 86 5.81 15.53 10.13
C ILE A 86 5.46 16.80 9.36
N HIS A 87 5.64 17.98 9.97
CA HIS A 87 5.39 19.27 9.34
C HIS A 87 6.14 19.45 8.00
N ARG A 88 7.27 18.75 7.81
CA ARG A 88 8.06 18.75 6.57
C ARG A 88 7.32 18.16 5.37
N PHE A 89 6.36 17.27 5.61
CA PHE A 89 5.50 16.66 4.58
C PHE A 89 4.12 17.31 4.49
N SER A 90 3.96 18.51 5.06
CA SER A 90 2.70 19.25 4.98
C SER A 90 2.54 19.97 3.64
N TRP A 91 1.30 20.11 3.18
CA TRP A 91 0.99 20.90 1.98
C TRP A 91 1.52 22.35 2.05
N PRO A 92 1.40 23.08 3.17
CA PRO A 92 1.99 24.41 3.29
C PRO A 92 3.51 24.42 3.07
N GLU A 93 4.25 23.50 3.67
CA GLU A 93 5.72 23.44 3.51
C GLU A 93 6.11 23.02 2.09
N HIS A 94 5.34 22.13 1.47
CA HIS A 94 5.49 21.78 0.07
C HIS A 94 5.31 23.00 -0.85
N CYS A 95 4.19 23.72 -0.73
CA CYS A 95 3.91 24.91 -1.54
C CYS A 95 4.99 25.98 -1.35
N LYS A 96 5.40 26.23 -0.11
CA LYS A 96 6.48 27.19 0.21
C LYS A 96 7.80 26.80 -0.45
N THR A 97 8.22 25.54 -0.32
CA THR A 97 9.46 25.03 -0.92
C THR A 97 9.41 25.10 -2.44
N TYR A 98 8.27 24.70 -3.02
CA TYR A 98 8.05 24.71 -4.46
C TYR A 98 8.12 26.13 -5.05
N LEU A 99 7.41 27.09 -4.45
CA LEU A 99 7.44 28.49 -4.87
C LEU A 99 8.83 29.11 -4.71
N ALA A 100 9.53 28.82 -3.62
CA ALA A 100 10.90 29.27 -3.44
C ALA A 100 11.84 28.74 -4.53
N ARG A 101 11.68 27.47 -4.93
CA ARG A 101 12.45 26.87 -6.04
C ARG A 101 12.11 27.52 -7.38
N ILE A 102 10.83 27.73 -7.69
CA ILE A 102 10.42 28.42 -8.92
C ILE A 102 10.99 29.83 -8.98
N ALA A 103 10.98 30.58 -7.88
CA ALA A 103 11.52 31.93 -7.83
C ALA A 103 13.03 31.98 -8.14
N THR A 104 13.77 30.90 -7.85
CA THR A 104 15.20 30.79 -8.23
C THR A 104 15.44 30.40 -9.69
N CYS A 105 14.41 29.86 -10.37
CA CYS A 105 14.52 29.52 -11.77
C CYS A 105 14.42 30.79 -12.62
N LYS A 106 15.38 30.98 -13.54
CA LYS A 106 15.25 32.01 -14.57
C LYS A 106 13.96 31.76 -15.36
N GLN A 107 13.22 32.82 -15.62
CA GLN A 107 12.05 32.78 -16.48
C GLN A 107 12.50 32.28 -17.86
N ARG A 108 12.18 31.03 -18.20
CA ARG A 108 12.36 30.56 -19.57
C ARG A 108 11.31 31.31 -20.39
N HIS A 109 11.76 32.18 -21.29
CA HIS A 109 10.88 32.70 -22.32
C HIS A 109 10.41 31.51 -23.17
N PRO A 110 9.12 31.15 -23.14
CA PRO A 110 8.64 30.06 -23.96
C PRO A 110 8.83 30.43 -25.43
N LYS A 111 9.72 29.73 -26.13
CA LYS A 111 9.93 29.93 -27.58
C LYS A 111 8.65 29.66 -28.40
N TRP A 112 7.69 28.90 -27.86
CA TRP A 112 6.39 28.65 -28.50
C TRP A 112 5.47 29.88 -28.56
N GLN A 113 5.81 30.97 -27.86
CA GLN A 113 5.10 32.25 -27.94
C GLN A 113 5.68 33.18 -29.01
N ARG A 114 6.72 32.75 -29.74
CA ARG A 114 7.19 33.45 -30.93
C ARG A 114 6.26 33.08 -32.08
N VAL A 115 5.27 33.94 -32.36
CA VAL A 115 4.62 33.99 -33.67
C VAL A 115 5.67 34.55 -34.62
N GLU A 116 6.55 33.69 -35.10
CA GLU A 116 7.40 34.03 -36.21
C GLU A 116 6.62 33.83 -37.48
N PHE A 117 6.36 34.94 -38.15
CA PHE A 117 6.33 34.91 -39.60
C PHE A 117 7.65 34.28 -40.07
N GLU A 118 7.52 33.21 -40.85
CA GLU A 118 8.61 32.45 -41.45
C GLU A 118 9.71 33.38 -41.98
N ASN A 119 10.97 33.08 -41.65
CA ASN A 119 11.93 32.63 -42.65
C ASN A 119 13.32 32.37 -42.03
N SER A 120 13.94 31.33 -42.58
CA SER A 120 15.32 30.84 -42.42
C SER A 120 15.56 29.73 -41.39
N ASP A 121 15.95 28.61 -41.99
CA ASP A 121 16.31 27.33 -41.40
C ASP A 121 17.36 27.45 -40.30
N SER A 122 17.04 26.91 -39.13
CA SER A 122 18.07 26.46 -38.19
C SER A 122 17.62 25.14 -37.55
N ASP A 123 18.11 24.04 -38.11
CA ASP A 123 17.96 22.70 -37.57
C ASP A 123 18.63 22.62 -36.18
N SER A 124 17.83 22.78 -35.13
CA SER A 124 18.23 22.49 -33.75
C SER A 124 17.94 21.01 -33.44
N PRO A 125 18.94 20.21 -33.00
CA PRO A 125 18.77 18.77 -32.76
C PRO A 125 17.73 18.41 -31.68
N SER A 126 17.27 19.40 -30.90
CA SER A 126 16.28 19.22 -29.83
C SER A 126 14.85 19.00 -30.34
N ASP A 127 14.55 19.34 -31.60
CA ASP A 127 13.19 19.19 -32.17
C ASP A 127 12.94 17.82 -32.81
N SER A 128 13.99 17.01 -33.00
CA SER A 128 13.90 15.68 -33.62
C SER A 128 13.39 14.55 -32.69
N LEU A 129 13.21 14.79 -31.39
CA LEU A 129 12.80 13.72 -30.45
C LEU A 129 11.29 13.65 -30.17
N ARG A 130 10.47 14.45 -30.85
CA ARG A 130 9.01 14.36 -30.73
C ARG A 130 8.34 13.55 -31.84
N ASN A 131 9.09 13.10 -32.85
CA ASN A 131 8.50 12.45 -34.01
C ASN A 131 8.50 10.92 -33.88
N LEU A 132 7.27 10.41 -33.79
CA LEU A 132 6.78 9.15 -34.37
C LEU A 132 7.00 7.80 -33.65
N HIS A 133 7.80 7.70 -32.59
CA HIS A 133 7.95 6.41 -31.89
C HIS A 133 6.99 6.21 -30.70
N ASP A 134 6.41 7.28 -30.15
CA ASP A 134 5.59 7.20 -28.92
C ASP A 134 4.09 6.88 -29.17
N ILE A 135 3.65 6.93 -30.43
CA ILE A 135 2.28 6.55 -30.84
C ILE A 135 2.16 5.05 -31.18
N SER A 136 3.27 4.32 -31.30
CA SER A 136 3.28 2.91 -31.71
C SER A 136 3.20 1.92 -30.54
N LEU A 137 3.07 2.39 -29.29
CA LEU A 137 2.93 1.53 -28.11
C LEU A 137 1.47 1.34 -27.65
N ASN A 138 0.50 1.78 -28.45
CA ASN A 138 -0.89 1.38 -28.27
C ASN A 138 -1.10 -0.08 -28.72
N LEU A 139 -0.99 -0.98 -27.75
CA LEU A 139 -1.76 -2.22 -27.59
C LEU A 139 -2.16 -2.94 -28.91
N LYS A 140 -1.29 -3.85 -29.38
CA LYS A 140 -1.81 -5.12 -29.94
C LYS A 140 -2.01 -6.08 -28.77
N ILE A 141 -3.16 -5.99 -28.11
CA ILE A 141 -3.67 -7.13 -27.32
C ILE A 141 -4.21 -8.10 -28.38
N PRO A 142 -3.64 -9.31 -28.55
CA PRO A 142 -4.26 -10.32 -29.37
C PRO A 142 -5.53 -10.77 -28.63
N LEU A 143 -6.69 -10.33 -29.10
CA LEU A 143 -7.95 -11.04 -28.87
C LEU A 143 -7.86 -12.30 -29.70
N ASP A 144 -7.33 -13.37 -29.09
CA ASP A 144 -7.26 -14.68 -29.74
C ASP A 144 -8.66 -15.27 -29.74
N GLY A 145 -9.35 -15.05 -30.85
CA GLY A 145 -10.61 -15.65 -31.18
C GLY A 145 -10.58 -16.04 -32.64
N ASP A 146 -10.00 -17.19 -32.97
CA ASP A 146 -10.65 -18.08 -33.94
C ASP A 146 -10.13 -19.53 -33.94
N LYS A 147 -11.10 -20.43 -33.84
CA LYS A 147 -11.28 -21.69 -34.57
C LYS A 147 -10.13 -22.71 -34.61
N GLY A 148 -10.23 -23.66 -33.69
CA GLY A 148 -9.83 -25.05 -33.90
C GLY A 148 -11.07 -25.95 -33.98
N GLU A 149 -11.37 -26.40 -35.20
CA GLU A 149 -11.87 -27.73 -35.58
C GLU A 149 -13.27 -28.23 -35.14
N SER A 150 -13.94 -28.81 -36.14
CA SER A 150 -15.28 -29.38 -36.12
C SER A 150 -15.39 -30.72 -35.38
N ASN A 151 -16.62 -30.98 -34.94
CA ASN A 151 -17.28 -32.28 -34.66
C ASN A 151 -17.03 -32.94 -33.28
N ASN A 152 -17.98 -32.74 -32.35
CA ASN A 152 -19.11 -33.67 -32.17
C ASN A 152 -20.05 -33.22 -31.04
N GLY A 153 -21.33 -33.05 -31.39
CA GLY A 153 -22.52 -33.40 -30.60
C GLY A 153 -22.64 -32.93 -29.15
N VAL A 154 -23.63 -32.07 -28.91
CA VAL A 154 -24.81 -32.29 -28.05
C VAL A 154 -25.29 -30.94 -27.49
N ASP A 155 -26.59 -30.73 -27.63
CA ASP A 155 -27.41 -29.61 -27.16
C ASP A 155 -27.03 -29.10 -25.76
N THR A 156 -27.30 -27.81 -25.47
CA THR A 156 -28.18 -27.36 -24.36
C THR A 156 -28.13 -25.82 -24.20
N THR A 157 -29.24 -25.20 -24.62
CA THR A 157 -29.93 -23.99 -24.12
C THR A 157 -29.14 -22.81 -23.51
N ASN A 158 -29.34 -21.63 -24.12
CA ASN A 158 -29.21 -20.30 -23.52
C ASN A 158 -29.88 -20.23 -22.15
N LEU A 159 -29.13 -19.79 -21.13
CA LEU A 159 -29.67 -19.24 -19.90
C LEU A 159 -28.83 -18.02 -19.50
N ASP A 160 -29.54 -16.90 -19.36
CA ASP A 160 -29.01 -15.55 -19.29
C ASP A 160 -28.25 -15.26 -17.98
N ALA A 161 -27.27 -14.36 -18.06
CA ALA A 161 -26.36 -14.01 -16.96
C ALA A 161 -27.06 -13.44 -15.71
N GLU A 162 -28.32 -13.00 -15.83
CA GLU A 162 -29.13 -12.54 -14.69
C GLU A 162 -29.55 -13.70 -13.75
N ASP A 163 -29.75 -14.91 -14.27
CA ASP A 163 -30.17 -16.07 -13.47
C ASP A 163 -29.06 -16.59 -12.55
N ILE A 164 -27.79 -16.43 -12.96
CA ILE A 164 -26.63 -16.83 -12.16
C ILE A 164 -26.42 -15.86 -10.97
N ALA A 165 -26.69 -14.56 -11.17
CA ALA A 165 -26.58 -13.55 -10.12
C ALA A 165 -27.70 -13.70 -9.07
N ALA A 166 -28.93 -14.00 -9.52
CA ALA A 166 -30.06 -14.26 -8.62
C ALA A 166 -29.82 -15.51 -7.76
N LYS A 167 -29.25 -16.57 -8.35
CA LYS A 167 -28.94 -17.83 -7.66
C LYS A 167 -27.85 -17.65 -6.58
N ARG A 168 -26.81 -16.86 -6.87
CA ARG A 168 -25.75 -16.52 -5.90
C ARG A 168 -26.26 -15.65 -4.74
N LYS A 169 -27.18 -14.72 -5.01
CA LYS A 169 -27.79 -13.88 -3.97
C LYS A 169 -28.64 -14.71 -3.00
N ALA A 170 -29.41 -15.66 -3.51
CA ALA A 170 -30.24 -16.56 -2.70
C ALA A 170 -29.40 -17.53 -1.84
N GLU A 171 -28.25 -18.01 -2.33
CA GLU A 171 -27.32 -18.83 -1.55
C GLU A 171 -26.66 -18.05 -0.41
N ILE A 172 -26.30 -16.78 -0.64
CA ILE A 172 -25.72 -15.91 0.39
C ILE A 172 -26.76 -15.61 1.49
N GLU A 173 -28.01 -15.34 1.13
CA GLU A 173 -29.07 -15.03 2.10
C GLU A 173 -29.39 -16.24 2.99
N LYS A 174 -29.40 -17.45 2.41
CA LYS A 174 -29.56 -18.71 3.15
C LYS A 174 -28.38 -18.99 4.10
N ALA A 175 -27.15 -18.67 3.69
CA ALA A 175 -25.97 -18.81 4.54
C ALA A 175 -25.99 -17.83 5.74
N VAL A 176 -26.46 -16.60 5.52
CA VAL A 176 -26.57 -15.56 6.57
C VAL A 176 -27.64 -15.92 7.61
N SER A 177 -28.81 -16.44 7.19
CA SER A 177 -29.84 -16.90 8.14
C SER A 177 -29.41 -18.13 8.96
N THR A 178 -28.52 -18.98 8.43
CA THR A 178 -28.01 -20.16 9.15
C THR A 178 -26.98 -19.77 10.23
N LEU A 179 -26.29 -18.64 10.05
CA LEU A 179 -25.30 -18.12 11.01
C LEU A 179 -25.94 -17.32 12.15
N ALA A 180 -27.11 -16.70 11.92
CA ALA A 180 -27.83 -15.90 12.90
C ALA A 180 -28.52 -16.73 14.02
N GLN A 181 -28.66 -18.05 13.85
CA GLN A 181 -29.32 -18.93 14.82
C GLN A 181 -28.39 -19.56 15.88
N LYS A 182 -27.09 -19.24 15.89
CA LYS A 182 -26.11 -19.91 16.77
C LYS A 182 -25.45 -19.03 17.85
N SER A 183 -26.12 -17.95 18.29
CA SER A 183 -25.64 -17.16 19.42
C SER A 183 -26.76 -16.51 20.23
N THR A 184 -27.30 -17.25 21.21
CA THR A 184 -27.91 -16.69 22.42
C THR A 184 -27.32 -17.42 23.63
N PRO A 185 -26.49 -16.77 24.48
CA PRO A 185 -26.14 -17.33 25.77
C PRO A 185 -27.13 -16.85 26.82
N THR A 186 -27.97 -17.78 27.29
CA THR A 186 -28.83 -17.63 28.47
C THR A 186 -27.97 -17.46 29.72
N MET A 187 -28.16 -16.38 30.48
CA MET A 187 -27.46 -16.11 31.74
C MET A 187 -27.93 -17.06 32.85
N LYS A 188 -26.99 -17.63 33.61
CA LYS A 188 -27.17 -18.11 34.99
C LYS A 188 -26.04 -17.55 35.87
N PRO A 189 -26.34 -17.01 37.07
CA PRO A 189 -25.33 -16.50 37.97
C PRO A 189 -24.80 -17.61 38.87
N ASP A 190 -23.49 -17.63 39.06
CA ASP A 190 -22.71 -18.22 40.15
C ASP A 190 -21.55 -19.10 39.67
N SER A 191 -20.35 -18.50 39.65
CA SER A 191 -19.13 -19.15 40.13
C SER A 191 -17.99 -18.12 40.17
N LYS A 192 -17.35 -18.02 41.34
CA LYS A 192 -16.17 -17.19 41.61
C LYS A 192 -15.04 -17.52 40.63
N MET A 193 -14.48 -16.49 39.98
CA MET A 193 -13.34 -16.63 39.08
C MET A 193 -12.02 -16.64 39.87
N PRO A 194 -11.14 -17.63 39.70
CA PRO A 194 -9.86 -17.66 40.39
C PRO A 194 -8.85 -16.70 39.75
N THR A 195 -8.10 -16.01 40.59
CA THR A 195 -7.04 -15.07 40.22
C THR A 195 -5.90 -15.78 39.48
N LEU A 196 -5.64 -15.42 38.22
CA LEU A 196 -4.48 -15.91 37.46
C LEU A 196 -3.57 -14.77 37.01
N LYS A 197 -2.46 -14.63 37.76
CA LYS A 197 -1.25 -13.91 37.36
C LYS A 197 -0.53 -14.71 36.25
N ARG A 198 -0.56 -14.21 35.01
CA ARG A 198 0.56 -14.24 34.04
C ARG A 198 0.15 -13.43 32.81
N ARG A 199 0.93 -12.40 32.45
CA ARG A 199 0.69 -11.61 31.23
C ARG A 199 0.88 -12.52 30.02
N LYS A 200 -0.20 -12.79 29.29
CA LYS A 200 -0.14 -13.40 27.95
C LYS A 200 -0.01 -12.24 26.96
N HIS A 201 1.08 -12.22 26.21
CA HIS A 201 1.23 -11.28 25.09
C HIS A 201 0.44 -11.85 23.91
N ILE A 202 -0.44 -11.04 23.32
CA ILE A 202 -1.19 -11.39 22.12
C ILE A 202 -0.63 -10.51 21.00
N PHE A 203 -0.13 -11.14 19.95
CA PHE A 203 0.27 -10.49 18.71
C PHE A 203 -0.82 -10.76 17.68
N VAL A 204 -1.33 -9.73 17.03
CA VAL A 204 -2.30 -9.84 15.95
C VAL A 204 -1.59 -9.40 14.68
N ILE A 205 -1.50 -10.31 13.71
CA ILE A 205 -0.91 -10.08 12.39
C ILE A 205 -2.05 -10.28 11.38
N SER A 206 -2.38 -9.24 10.63
CA SER A 206 -3.28 -9.35 9.47
C SER A 206 -2.43 -9.54 8.22
N VAL A 207 -2.66 -10.63 7.50
CA VAL A 207 -1.99 -10.95 6.23
C VAL A 207 -3.07 -11.01 5.16
N ASP A 208 -2.88 -10.27 4.08
CA ASP A 208 -3.70 -10.38 2.87
C ASP A 208 -3.01 -11.37 1.93
N CYS A 209 -3.67 -12.49 1.62
CA CYS A 209 -3.14 -13.58 0.80
C CYS A 209 -4.16 -13.94 -0.28
N ASP A 210 -3.74 -13.91 -1.54
CA ASP A 210 -4.56 -14.34 -2.68
C ASP A 210 -4.79 -15.87 -2.70
N THR A 211 -3.90 -16.64 -2.06
CA THR A 211 -3.98 -18.10 -1.97
C THR A 211 -3.73 -18.62 -0.55
N THR A 212 -4.57 -19.55 -0.10
CA THR A 212 -4.53 -20.14 1.26
C THR A 212 -3.27 -20.96 1.54
N SER A 213 -2.55 -21.38 0.50
CA SER A 213 -1.30 -22.15 0.57
C SER A 213 -0.16 -21.36 1.22
N ASP A 214 -0.10 -20.04 1.02
CA ASP A 214 0.99 -19.18 1.51
C ASP A 214 0.89 -18.91 3.01
N LEU A 215 -0.34 -18.92 3.54
CA LEU A 215 -0.62 -18.66 4.95
C LEU A 215 -0.10 -19.78 5.86
N LEU A 216 -0.08 -21.03 5.37
CA LEU A 216 0.48 -22.19 6.08
C LEU A 216 2.02 -22.18 6.14
N ALA A 217 2.68 -21.48 5.22
CA ALA A 217 4.13 -21.30 5.25
C ALA A 217 4.54 -20.25 6.30
N VAL A 218 3.74 -19.19 6.46
CA VAL A 218 4.01 -18.10 7.43
C VAL A 218 3.82 -18.55 8.88
N VAL A 219 2.86 -19.44 9.16
CA VAL A 219 2.52 -19.88 10.53
C VAL A 219 3.43 -21.01 11.06
N LYS A 220 4.26 -21.63 10.20
CA LYS A 220 5.10 -22.78 10.57
C LYS A 220 6.49 -22.44 11.15
N THR A 221 6.76 -21.17 11.45
CA THR A 221 8.03 -20.71 12.04
C THR A 221 7.80 -20.16 13.44
#